data_AF-A0A376FLB2-F1
#
_entry.id   AF-A0A376FLB2-F1
#
_cell.length_a   1.000
_cell.length_b   1.000
_cell.length_c   1.000
_cell.angle_alpha   90.00
_cell.angle_beta   90.00
_cell.angle_gamma   90.00
#
_symmetry.space_group_name_H-M   'P 1'
#
loop_
_entity.id
_entity.type
_entity.pdbx_description
1 polymer ?
#
loop_
_entity_poly.entity_id
_entity_poly.type
_entity_poly.pdbx_seq_one_letter_code
_entity_poly.pdbx_strand_id
1 'polypeptide(L)'
;MIRRYALIPLLVLVSVAHARATPLDNLSAGDVNGPAAVAPLAQSQPPAKLIVDPPLAGPLSNGAVFIQYRAENLRIEPVFGPEALKVTPRIGHIHVVVDDAPWHWADASGEPVILVGLPAGKHKVTIILADPTHKPLDHKTVEFTVPPPRGGPPFLRSLKMKALSVVTAGLLALSASAIAQNKTSVVLVHGAFADGSSWNKVITLLQKQHAEVIAVQLPLTSLKDDVAATRRAIARAQGDVVLVGHSWGGTVISEAGNDARVKSLVYVAAFAPDSGQSTADLAGSFPAPQGSADIAKTADGYLYLPTGAVRKDFAPDVKPDTQNTIAATQGPIKAEAFGEKVAHAAWHDKPSWYMVSRNDRMINPDLERAMAKTIHAKTAEVAASHVSMVSQPQIVARTIEQAISSN
;
A
#
# COMPACT_ATOMS: atom_id res chain seq x y z
N MET A 1 -70.99 14.73 58.55
CA MET A 1 -70.77 13.59 59.46
C MET A 1 -69.53 12.82 59.01
N ILE A 2 -68.56 12.66 59.92
CA ILE A 2 -67.68 11.49 60.17
C ILE A 2 -66.78 11.04 58.99
N ARG A 3 -65.47 11.35 58.95
CA ARG A 3 -64.29 10.75 59.63
C ARG A 3 -63.89 9.32 59.17
N ARG A 4 -62.64 9.24 58.67
CA ARG A 4 -61.51 8.39 59.15
C ARG A 4 -61.24 6.96 58.60
N TYR A 5 -59.96 6.80 58.24
CA TYR A 5 -58.99 5.70 58.47
C TYR A 5 -59.07 4.36 57.71
N ALA A 6 -58.05 4.17 56.87
CA ALA A 6 -57.03 3.11 56.86
C ALA A 6 -57.43 1.63 56.79
N LEU A 7 -56.88 0.90 55.81
CA LEU A 7 -56.05 -0.29 56.04
C LEU A 7 -55.32 -0.76 54.77
N ILE A 8 -54.03 -1.07 54.97
CA ILE A 8 -53.03 -1.60 54.03
C ILE A 8 -53.32 -3.09 53.75
N PRO A 9 -52.94 -3.64 52.58
CA PRO A 9 -51.91 -4.67 52.62
C PRO A 9 -50.75 -4.42 51.65
N LEU A 10 -49.58 -4.75 52.20
CA LEU A 10 -48.23 -4.84 51.67
C LEU A 10 -48.13 -5.85 50.51
N LEU A 11 -47.56 -5.48 49.36
CA LEU A 11 -46.84 -6.43 48.49
C LEU A 11 -45.88 -5.73 47.52
N VAL A 12 -44.62 -5.68 47.96
CA VAL A 12 -43.36 -5.98 47.27
C VAL A 12 -43.17 -5.55 45.80
N LEU A 13 -42.16 -4.68 45.64
CA LEU A 13 -41.32 -4.40 44.47
C LEU A 13 -41.29 -5.45 43.35
N VAL A 14 -41.53 -4.99 42.11
CA VAL A 14 -40.66 -5.27 40.96
C VAL A 14 -40.52 -3.98 40.15
N SER A 15 -39.44 -3.24 40.38
CA SER A 15 -39.04 -2.13 39.50
C SER A 15 -38.36 -2.70 38.25
N VAL A 16 -39.12 -2.90 37.17
CA VAL A 16 -38.51 -3.02 35.84
C VAL A 16 -38.25 -1.60 35.34
N ALA A 17 -37.06 -1.08 35.60
CA ALA A 17 -36.60 0.14 34.96
C ALA A 17 -36.35 -0.17 33.47
N HIS A 18 -37.38 0.05 32.64
CA HIS A 18 -37.17 0.26 31.21
C HIS A 18 -36.45 1.59 31.06
N ALA A 19 -35.13 1.56 30.95
CA ALA A 19 -34.38 2.68 30.44
C ALA A 19 -34.82 2.89 28.98
N ARG A 20 -35.78 3.80 28.78
CA ARG A 20 -36.06 4.36 27.46
C ARG A 20 -34.79 5.09 27.04
N ALA A 21 -34.10 4.55 26.03
CA ALA A 21 -33.10 5.31 25.31
C ALA A 21 -33.78 6.57 24.75
N THR A 22 -33.31 7.73 25.18
CA THR A 22 -33.67 9.00 24.56
C THR A 22 -33.26 8.94 23.08
N PRO A 23 -34.11 9.36 22.14
CA PRO A 23 -33.72 9.42 20.73
C PRO A 23 -32.57 10.40 20.56
N LEU A 24 -31.53 10.02 19.81
CA LEU A 24 -30.35 10.83 19.50
C LEU A 24 -30.63 11.87 18.40
N ASP A 25 -31.86 12.37 18.32
CA ASP A 25 -32.33 13.12 17.14
C ASP A 25 -31.91 14.60 17.14
N ASN A 26 -31.10 15.05 18.12
CA ASN A 26 -30.71 16.46 18.26
C ASN A 26 -29.25 16.69 18.74
N LEU A 27 -28.32 15.78 18.46
CA LEU A 27 -26.88 16.03 18.73
C LEU A 27 -26.19 16.61 17.49
N SER A 28 -25.47 17.71 17.66
CA SER A 28 -24.56 18.24 16.64
C SER A 28 -23.24 17.47 16.63
N ALA A 29 -22.47 17.56 15.55
CA ALA A 29 -21.15 16.94 15.46
C ALA A 29 -20.17 17.45 16.55
N GLY A 30 -20.43 18.63 17.14
CA GLY A 30 -19.67 19.14 18.28
C GLY A 30 -20.02 18.48 19.62
N ASP A 31 -21.23 17.91 19.74
CA ASP A 31 -21.74 17.25 20.95
C ASP A 31 -21.26 15.80 21.07
N VAL A 32 -20.72 15.23 19.98
CA VAL A 32 -20.11 13.90 19.92
C VAL A 32 -18.59 14.04 19.81
N ASN A 33 -17.97 14.53 20.87
CA ASN A 33 -16.50 14.54 21.01
C ASN A 33 -16.07 13.43 21.98
N GLY A 34 -15.75 12.27 21.42
CA GLY A 34 -15.17 11.13 22.12
C GLY A 34 -15.02 9.92 21.19
N PRO A 35 -14.08 8.99 21.46
CA PRO A 35 -14.01 7.74 20.71
C PRO A 35 -15.36 7.02 20.78
N ALA A 36 -15.74 6.35 19.69
CA ALA A 36 -16.99 5.60 19.60
C ALA A 36 -17.18 4.71 20.83
N ALA A 37 -18.38 4.73 21.41
CA ALA A 37 -18.68 3.92 22.59
C ALA A 37 -18.44 2.43 22.29
N VAL A 38 -17.49 1.82 23.01
CA VAL A 38 -17.26 0.38 22.97
C VAL A 38 -18.41 -0.28 23.73
N ALA A 39 -19.36 -0.87 23.01
CA ALA A 39 -20.41 -1.67 23.63
C ALA A 39 -19.78 -2.88 24.35
N PRO A 40 -19.99 -3.07 25.66
CA PRO A 40 -19.52 -4.27 26.35
C PRO A 40 -20.19 -5.50 25.76
N LEU A 41 -19.43 -6.57 25.54
CA LEU A 41 -20.00 -7.85 25.12
C LEU A 41 -20.84 -8.41 26.28
N ALA A 42 -22.12 -8.70 26.02
CA ALA A 42 -23.01 -9.34 26.99
C ALA A 42 -22.59 -10.78 27.37
N GLN A 43 -21.64 -11.37 26.62
CA GLN A 43 -21.09 -12.70 26.84
C GLN A 43 -19.56 -12.66 26.68
N SER A 44 -18.84 -13.41 27.52
CA SER A 44 -17.40 -13.59 27.39
C SER A 44 -17.08 -14.23 26.03
N GLN A 45 -16.06 -13.71 25.34
CA GLN A 45 -15.61 -14.31 24.08
C GLN A 45 -15.05 -15.72 24.32
N PRO A 46 -15.24 -16.67 23.38
CA PRO A 46 -14.55 -17.95 23.43
C PRO A 46 -13.02 -17.78 23.51
N PRO A 47 -12.28 -18.75 24.08
CA PRO A 47 -10.83 -18.65 24.21
C PRO A 47 -10.18 -18.52 22.83
N ALA A 48 -9.13 -17.69 22.77
CA ALA A 48 -8.29 -17.59 21.59
C ALA A 48 -7.60 -18.93 21.35
N LYS A 49 -7.52 -19.35 20.09
CA LYS A 49 -6.93 -20.64 19.72
C LYS A 49 -6.03 -20.47 18.50
N LEU A 50 -4.92 -21.17 18.49
CA LEU A 50 -3.94 -21.18 17.42
C LEU A 50 -3.98 -22.53 16.68
N ILE A 51 -4.07 -22.44 15.35
CA ILE A 51 -3.93 -23.56 14.43
C ILE A 51 -2.67 -23.29 13.61
N VAL A 52 -1.77 -24.26 13.51
CA VAL A 52 -0.52 -24.16 12.75
C VAL A 52 -0.39 -25.40 11.87
N ASP A 53 -0.15 -25.17 10.58
CA ASP A 53 0.05 -26.23 9.61
C ASP A 53 1.53 -26.62 9.52
N PRO A 54 1.86 -27.85 9.07
CA PRO A 54 3.24 -28.21 8.73
C PRO A 54 3.82 -27.27 7.65
N PRO A 55 5.15 -27.10 7.59
CA PRO A 55 5.75 -26.27 6.54
C PRO A 55 5.41 -26.75 5.13
N LEU A 56 5.23 -25.81 4.21
CA LEU A 56 4.96 -26.13 2.80
C LEU A 56 6.10 -26.95 2.19
N ALA A 57 5.77 -28.14 1.66
CA ALA A 57 6.75 -29.10 1.17
C ALA A 57 7.62 -28.57 0.00
N GLY A 58 7.03 -27.79 -0.91
CA GLY A 58 7.71 -27.22 -2.07
C GLY A 58 8.88 -26.31 -1.67
N PRO A 59 8.62 -25.21 -0.95
CA PRO A 59 9.68 -24.35 -0.41
C PRO A 59 10.67 -25.10 0.48
N LEU A 60 10.18 -25.99 1.37
CA LEU A 60 11.03 -26.73 2.30
C LEU A 60 12.07 -27.57 1.55
N SER A 61 11.68 -28.18 0.43
CA SER A 61 12.59 -28.96 -0.42
C SER A 61 13.76 -28.16 -1.00
N ASN A 62 13.67 -26.83 -0.99
CA ASN A 62 14.69 -25.89 -1.45
C ASN A 62 15.38 -25.12 -0.31
N GLY A 63 15.14 -25.51 0.96
CA GLY A 63 15.77 -24.89 2.12
C GLY A 63 15.07 -23.64 2.66
N ALA A 64 13.83 -23.37 2.24
CA ALA A 64 13.01 -22.27 2.75
C ALA A 64 11.77 -22.81 3.47
N VAL A 65 11.51 -22.35 4.69
CA VAL A 65 10.44 -22.86 5.55
C VAL A 65 9.31 -21.85 5.57
N PHE A 66 8.12 -22.26 5.09
CA PHE A 66 6.91 -21.44 5.10
C PHE A 66 5.86 -22.15 5.96
N ILE A 67 5.51 -21.57 7.11
CA ILE A 67 4.56 -22.13 8.08
C ILE A 67 3.31 -21.25 8.08
N GLN A 68 2.18 -21.83 7.68
CA GLN A 68 0.88 -21.17 7.75
C GLN A 68 0.27 -21.34 9.14
N TYR A 69 -0.44 -20.31 9.60
CA TYR A 69 -1.18 -20.38 10.85
C TYR A 69 -2.49 -19.60 10.75
N ARG A 70 -3.40 -19.89 11.68
CA ARG A 70 -4.66 -19.17 11.86
C ARG A 70 -4.96 -19.02 13.34
N ALA A 71 -5.36 -17.81 13.73
CA ALA A 71 -5.95 -17.55 15.04
C ALA A 71 -7.49 -17.64 14.96
N GLU A 72 -8.10 -18.29 15.93
CA GLU A 72 -9.55 -18.30 16.17
C GLU A 72 -9.85 -17.44 17.40
N ASN A 73 -10.98 -16.73 17.38
CA ASN A 73 -11.44 -15.85 18.47
C ASN A 73 -10.45 -14.74 18.85
N LEU A 74 -9.54 -14.38 17.94
CA LEU A 74 -8.58 -13.30 18.07
C LEU A 74 -8.15 -12.82 16.67
N ARG A 75 -7.99 -11.50 16.48
CA ARG A 75 -7.41 -10.89 15.28
C ARG A 75 -5.95 -10.49 15.51
N ILE A 76 -5.08 -10.80 14.55
CA ILE A 76 -3.68 -10.39 14.58
C ILE A 76 -3.62 -8.93 14.11
N GLU A 77 -3.18 -8.03 14.98
CA GLU A 77 -3.17 -6.58 14.72
C GLU A 77 -1.94 -5.93 15.39
N PRO A 78 -1.32 -4.89 14.79
CA PRO A 78 -0.16 -4.19 15.35
C PRO A 78 -0.57 -3.17 16.44
N VAL A 79 -1.37 -3.62 17.40
CA VAL A 79 -1.91 -2.80 18.49
C VAL A 79 -1.52 -3.42 19.82
N PHE A 80 -0.79 -2.66 20.63
CA PHE A 80 -0.13 -3.14 21.85
C PHE A 80 -0.54 -2.32 23.08
N GLY A 81 -0.32 -2.89 24.27
CA GLY A 81 -0.52 -2.22 25.56
C GLY A 81 -1.81 -2.62 26.28
N PRO A 82 -1.95 -2.26 27.57
CA PRO A 82 -3.03 -2.73 28.43
C PRO A 82 -4.42 -2.25 27.99
N GLU A 83 -4.52 -1.07 27.37
CA GLU A 83 -5.81 -0.54 26.90
C GLU A 83 -6.39 -1.35 25.73
N ALA A 84 -5.52 -1.99 24.94
CA ALA A 84 -5.92 -2.85 23.84
C ALA A 84 -6.63 -4.13 24.31
N LEU A 85 -6.53 -4.51 25.59
CA LEU A 85 -7.29 -5.62 26.16
C LEU A 85 -8.80 -5.37 26.20
N LYS A 86 -9.23 -4.11 26.06
CA LYS A 86 -10.64 -3.70 26.15
C LYS A 86 -11.36 -3.74 24.80
N VAL A 87 -10.65 -3.96 23.69
CA VAL A 87 -11.25 -3.90 22.35
C VAL A 87 -11.95 -5.21 21.97
N THR A 88 -13.00 -5.09 21.16
CA THR A 88 -13.73 -6.21 20.59
C THR A 88 -13.82 -6.05 19.05
N PRO A 89 -13.58 -7.10 18.26
CA PRO A 89 -13.14 -8.45 18.65
C PRO A 89 -11.75 -8.43 19.31
N ARG A 90 -11.41 -9.46 20.11
CA ARG A 90 -10.08 -9.54 20.76
C ARG A 90 -8.99 -9.45 19.72
N ILE A 91 -7.95 -8.70 20.04
CA ILE A 91 -6.76 -8.54 19.21
C ILE A 91 -5.54 -9.12 19.93
N GLY A 92 -4.47 -9.36 19.19
CA GLY A 92 -3.19 -9.80 19.70
C GLY A 92 -2.18 -9.97 18.58
N HIS A 93 -1.12 -10.72 18.84
CA HIS A 93 -0.03 -10.99 17.90
C HIS A 93 0.58 -12.36 18.18
N ILE A 94 1.53 -12.80 17.36
CA ILE A 94 2.28 -14.03 17.63
C ILE A 94 3.69 -13.73 18.10
N HIS A 95 4.28 -14.63 18.88
CA HIS A 95 5.72 -14.75 19.07
C HIS A 95 6.21 -16.02 18.39
N VAL A 96 7.41 -15.97 17.83
CA VAL A 96 7.99 -17.12 17.16
C VAL A 96 9.36 -17.44 17.76
N VAL A 97 9.52 -18.71 18.14
CA VAL A 97 10.75 -19.28 18.68
C VAL A 97 11.26 -20.34 17.71
N VAL A 98 12.53 -20.28 17.34
CA VAL A 98 13.20 -21.28 16.50
C VAL A 98 14.16 -22.08 17.37
N ASP A 99 14.08 -23.41 17.33
CA ASP A 99 14.99 -24.34 18.02
C ASP A 99 15.22 -24.05 19.52
N ASP A 100 14.15 -23.68 20.22
CA ASP A 100 14.19 -23.27 21.64
C ASP A 100 15.20 -22.15 21.94
N ALA A 101 15.48 -21.29 20.96
CA ALA A 101 16.34 -20.15 21.17
C ALA A 101 15.85 -19.32 22.38
N PRO A 102 16.78 -18.75 23.19
CA PRO A 102 16.42 -17.92 24.34
C PRO A 102 15.79 -16.58 23.92
N TRP A 103 15.72 -16.32 22.62
CA TRP A 103 15.10 -15.15 22.01
C TRP A 103 13.93 -15.58 21.12
N HIS A 104 12.98 -14.68 20.97
CA HIS A 104 11.88 -14.77 20.03
C HIS A 104 11.66 -13.39 19.42
N TRP A 105 10.92 -13.31 18.32
CA TRP A 105 10.38 -12.04 17.83
C TRP A 105 8.86 -12.05 17.91
N ALA A 106 8.28 -10.85 17.96
CA ALA A 106 6.86 -10.65 17.83
C ALA A 106 6.50 -10.31 16.38
N ASP A 107 5.40 -10.86 15.89
CA ASP A 107 4.85 -10.59 14.56
C ASP A 107 3.35 -10.31 14.67
N ALA A 108 2.94 -9.16 14.16
CA ALA A 108 1.57 -8.67 14.16
C ALA A 108 1.02 -8.44 12.74
N SER A 109 1.65 -9.05 11.73
CA SER A 109 1.27 -8.91 10.32
C SER A 109 0.09 -9.80 9.91
N GLY A 110 -0.08 -10.95 10.58
CA GLY A 110 -1.05 -11.97 10.18
C GLY A 110 -0.61 -12.83 8.98
N GLU A 111 0.63 -12.66 8.51
CA GLU A 111 1.21 -13.39 7.39
C GLU A 111 1.86 -14.72 7.82
N PRO A 112 2.10 -15.67 6.91
CA PRO A 112 2.83 -16.90 7.24
C PRO A 112 4.22 -16.63 7.82
N VAL A 113 4.67 -17.49 8.72
CA VAL A 113 6.04 -17.45 9.24
C VAL A 113 6.99 -18.00 8.17
N ILE A 114 7.95 -17.18 7.73
CA ILE A 114 8.90 -17.53 6.68
C ILE A 114 10.32 -17.50 7.25
N LEU A 115 11.03 -18.62 7.15
CA LEU A 115 12.43 -18.76 7.59
C LEU A 115 13.29 -19.24 6.42
N VAL A 116 14.33 -18.49 6.10
CA VAL A 116 15.31 -18.81 5.06
C VAL A 116 16.70 -18.84 5.68
N GLY A 117 17.53 -19.79 5.24
CA GLY A 117 18.92 -19.89 5.71
C GLY A 117 19.10 -20.71 6.98
N LEU A 118 18.09 -21.49 7.40
CA LEU A 118 18.30 -22.52 8.41
C LEU A 118 19.31 -23.56 7.88
N PRO A 119 20.25 -24.02 8.73
CA PRO A 119 21.15 -25.11 8.38
C PRO A 119 20.39 -26.37 7.91
N ALA A 120 21.07 -27.25 7.17
CA ALA A 120 20.49 -28.57 6.89
C ALA A 120 20.42 -29.37 8.20
N GLY A 121 19.25 -29.97 8.48
CA GLY A 121 19.04 -30.70 9.73
C GLY A 121 17.60 -30.62 10.24
N LYS A 122 17.39 -31.19 11.43
CA LYS A 122 16.12 -31.12 12.14
C LYS A 122 15.98 -29.76 12.80
N HIS A 123 14.81 -29.16 12.64
CA HIS A 123 14.45 -27.89 13.25
C HIS A 123 13.04 -27.97 13.82
N LYS A 124 12.75 -27.09 14.77
CA LYS A 124 11.41 -26.85 15.25
C LYS A 124 11.10 -25.37 15.42
N VAL A 125 9.85 -25.02 15.17
CA VAL A 125 9.34 -23.66 15.33
C VAL A 125 8.13 -23.69 16.23
N THR A 126 8.17 -22.92 17.30
CA THR A 126 7.04 -22.71 18.21
C THR A 126 6.43 -21.34 17.91
N ILE A 127 5.16 -21.32 17.52
CA ILE A 127 4.36 -20.11 17.37
C ILE A 127 3.48 -19.99 18.61
N ILE A 128 3.57 -18.86 19.30
CA ILE A 128 2.85 -18.54 20.52
C ILE A 128 1.88 -17.42 20.18
N LEU A 129 0.59 -17.65 20.33
CA LEU A 129 -0.42 -16.61 20.27
C LEU A 129 -0.38 -15.80 21.57
N ALA A 130 -0.27 -14.48 21.50
CA ALA A 130 -0.17 -13.61 22.65
C ALA A 130 -1.21 -12.49 22.62
N ASP A 131 -1.58 -12.00 23.80
CA ASP A 131 -2.39 -10.79 23.94
C ASP A 131 -1.56 -9.51 23.66
N PRO A 132 -2.19 -8.33 23.56
CA PRO A 132 -1.51 -7.06 23.30
C PRO A 132 -0.48 -6.65 24.36
N THR A 133 -0.44 -7.34 25.50
CA THR A 133 0.52 -7.15 26.59
C THR A 133 1.62 -8.21 26.60
N HIS A 134 1.76 -8.98 25.52
CA HIS A 134 2.74 -10.05 25.35
C HIS A 134 2.51 -11.27 26.25
N LYS A 135 1.31 -11.43 26.83
CA LYS A 135 0.99 -12.63 27.61
C LYS A 135 0.56 -13.76 26.66
N PRO A 136 1.15 -14.96 26.76
CA PRO A 136 0.73 -16.10 25.97
C PRO A 136 -0.73 -16.49 26.22
N LEU A 137 -1.44 -16.82 25.15
CA LEU A 137 -2.83 -17.27 25.12
C LEU A 137 -2.97 -18.72 24.63
N ASP A 138 -2.21 -19.11 23.61
CA ASP A 138 -2.12 -20.47 23.07
C ASP A 138 -0.77 -20.65 22.37
N HIS A 139 -0.32 -21.87 22.08
CA HIS A 139 0.88 -22.12 21.28
C HIS A 139 0.84 -23.45 20.52
N LYS A 140 1.64 -23.53 19.45
CA LYS A 140 1.88 -24.76 18.69
C LYS A 140 3.32 -24.84 18.24
N THR A 141 3.85 -26.06 18.25
CA THR A 141 5.20 -26.36 17.76
C THR A 141 5.09 -27.27 16.54
N VAL A 142 5.81 -26.92 15.48
CA VAL A 142 5.99 -27.76 14.30
C VAL A 142 7.45 -28.17 14.17
N GLU A 143 7.69 -29.45 13.93
CA GLU A 143 9.01 -30.02 13.68
C GLU A 143 9.15 -30.37 12.20
N PHE A 144 10.33 -30.13 11.63
CA PHE A 144 10.62 -30.40 10.23
C PHE A 144 12.11 -30.65 10.01
N THR A 145 12.47 -31.08 8.80
CA THR A 145 13.87 -31.28 8.40
C THR A 145 14.18 -30.47 7.16
N VAL A 146 15.20 -29.62 7.25
CA VAL A 146 15.75 -28.87 6.12
C VAL A 146 16.73 -29.76 5.37
N PRO A 147 16.54 -30.01 4.07
CA PRO A 147 17.42 -30.88 3.29
C PRO A 147 18.80 -30.25 3.07
N PRO A 148 19.85 -31.06 2.82
CA PRO A 148 21.15 -30.54 2.42
C PRO A 148 21.07 -29.78 1.08
N PRO A 149 21.94 -28.77 0.86
CA PRO A 149 21.98 -28.01 -0.39
C PRO A 149 22.19 -28.95 -1.58
N ARG A 150 21.38 -28.83 -2.63
CA ARG A 150 21.56 -29.61 -3.86
C ARG A 150 22.80 -29.09 -4.62
N GLY A 151 23.91 -29.81 -4.49
CA GLY A 151 25.12 -29.82 -5.32
C GLY A 151 25.46 -28.57 -6.16
N GLY A 152 26.34 -27.72 -5.61
CA GLY A 152 27.21 -26.76 -6.30
C GLY A 152 28.50 -26.59 -5.47
N PRO A 153 29.65 -26.20 -6.05
CA PRO A 153 30.93 -26.26 -5.35
C PRO A 153 30.95 -25.36 -4.11
N PRO A 154 31.71 -25.73 -3.06
CA PRO A 154 31.62 -25.11 -1.75
C PRO A 154 32.25 -23.71 -1.79
N PHE A 155 31.42 -22.67 -1.75
CA PHE A 155 31.92 -21.37 -1.30
C PHE A 155 32.03 -21.40 0.22
N LEU A 156 33.28 -21.22 0.66
CA LEU A 156 33.75 -20.95 2.01
C LEU A 156 33.98 -22.16 2.93
N ARG A 157 35.16 -22.75 2.73
CA ARG A 157 35.92 -23.42 3.79
C ARG A 157 36.11 -22.50 4.99
N SER A 158 35.72 -23.00 6.16
CA SER A 158 36.36 -22.85 7.48
C SER A 158 37.54 -21.86 7.54
N LEU A 159 37.29 -20.67 8.11
CA LEU A 159 38.33 -19.90 8.78
C LEU A 159 38.34 -20.31 10.25
N LYS A 160 39.40 -21.01 10.66
CA LYS A 160 39.71 -21.20 12.08
C LYS A 160 40.04 -19.83 12.68
N MET A 161 39.13 -19.24 13.46
CA MET A 161 39.44 -18.08 14.31
C MET A 161 40.33 -18.55 15.46
N LYS A 162 41.60 -18.11 15.43
CA LYS A 162 42.42 -18.05 16.64
C LYS A 162 42.00 -16.80 17.41
N ALA A 163 41.67 -16.99 18.69
CA ALA A 163 41.45 -15.92 19.63
C ALA A 163 42.71 -15.07 19.76
N LEU A 164 42.56 -13.75 19.59
CA LEU A 164 43.51 -12.77 20.10
C LEU A 164 42.72 -11.69 20.83
N SER A 165 42.87 -11.69 22.15
CA SER A 165 42.24 -10.75 23.04
C SER A 165 42.98 -9.40 23.06
N VAL A 166 42.17 -8.35 23.23
CA VAL A 166 42.46 -7.02 23.80
C VAL A 166 43.12 -5.98 22.87
N VAL A 167 42.40 -4.89 22.57
CA VAL A 167 42.63 -3.51 23.10
C VAL A 167 41.80 -2.47 22.29
N THR A 168 40.80 -1.92 23.00
CA THR A 168 40.18 -0.57 22.95
C THR A 168 39.62 0.05 21.65
N ALA A 169 38.29 0.23 21.68
CA ALA A 169 37.60 1.51 21.54
C ALA A 169 38.29 2.59 20.67
N GLY A 170 37.89 2.68 19.40
CA GLY A 170 38.34 3.75 18.50
C GLY A 170 37.78 3.70 17.07
N LEU A 171 37.18 2.60 16.64
CA LEU A 171 36.72 2.41 15.26
C LEU A 171 35.20 2.51 15.03
N LEU A 172 34.42 2.98 16.01
CA LEU A 172 32.97 3.12 15.88
C LEU A 172 32.51 4.34 15.06
N ALA A 173 33.43 5.21 14.61
CA ALA A 173 33.09 6.42 13.85
C ALA A 173 33.30 6.32 12.33
N LEU A 174 33.93 5.25 11.81
CA LEU A 174 34.23 5.11 10.38
C LEU A 174 33.36 4.10 9.64
N SER A 175 32.50 3.36 10.34
CA SER A 175 31.55 2.41 9.73
C SER A 175 30.18 3.03 9.42
N ALA A 176 29.86 4.20 9.97
CA ALA A 176 28.58 4.88 9.74
C ALA A 176 28.50 5.61 8.39
N SER A 177 29.65 5.85 7.74
CA SER A 177 29.70 6.49 6.41
C SER A 177 29.71 5.48 5.24
N ALA A 178 29.75 4.17 5.51
CA ALA A 178 29.82 3.13 4.48
C ALA A 178 28.51 2.35 4.27
N ILE A 179 27.40 2.77 4.89
CA ILE A 179 26.03 2.25 4.61
C ILE A 179 25.05 3.41 4.39
N ALA A 180 25.50 4.50 3.78
CA ALA A 180 24.58 5.31 3.00
C ALA A 180 24.26 4.54 1.71
N GLN A 181 23.44 3.48 1.81
CA GLN A 181 22.70 3.04 0.63
C GLN A 181 21.96 4.28 0.13
N ASN A 182 22.23 4.70 -1.11
CA ASN A 182 21.46 5.76 -1.77
C ASN A 182 19.98 5.37 -1.70
N LYS A 183 19.27 5.91 -0.71
CA LYS A 183 17.83 5.68 -0.56
C LYS A 183 17.18 6.36 -1.76
N THR A 184 16.69 5.54 -2.68
CA THR A 184 15.90 6.02 -3.79
C THR A 184 14.45 6.10 -3.34
N SER A 185 13.88 7.29 -3.42
CA SER A 185 12.48 7.55 -3.14
C SER A 185 11.65 7.42 -4.41
N VAL A 186 10.39 7.00 -4.27
CA VAL A 186 9.44 6.90 -5.37
C VAL A 186 8.39 7.99 -5.20
N VAL A 187 8.26 8.88 -6.18
CA VAL A 187 7.21 9.89 -6.22
C VAL A 187 6.16 9.47 -7.26
N LEU A 188 4.94 9.23 -6.80
CA LEU A 188 3.81 8.75 -7.60
C LEU A 188 2.85 9.90 -7.92
N VAL A 189 2.64 10.17 -9.21
CA VAL A 189 1.84 11.26 -9.73
C VAL A 189 0.61 10.68 -10.42
N HIS A 190 -0.58 10.94 -9.87
CA HIS A 190 -1.83 10.46 -10.45
C HIS A 190 -2.22 11.26 -11.71
N GLY A 191 -3.16 10.72 -12.48
CA GLY A 191 -3.74 11.38 -13.64
C GLY A 191 -4.97 12.22 -13.35
N ALA A 192 -5.60 12.70 -14.43
CA ALA A 192 -6.94 13.28 -14.40
C ALA A 192 -7.95 12.23 -13.91
N PHE A 193 -9.01 12.70 -13.26
CA PHE A 193 -10.09 11.83 -12.74
C PHE A 193 -9.62 10.82 -11.68
N ALA A 194 -8.52 11.12 -11.01
CA ALA A 194 -7.94 10.32 -9.95
C ALA A 194 -7.40 11.23 -8.84
N ASP A 195 -6.98 10.62 -7.74
CA ASP A 195 -6.26 11.25 -6.63
C ASP A 195 -5.05 10.36 -6.24
N GLY A 196 -4.28 10.78 -5.23
CA GLY A 196 -3.15 9.98 -4.75
C GLY A 196 -3.53 8.59 -4.21
N SER A 197 -4.79 8.35 -3.83
CA SER A 197 -5.24 7.04 -3.33
C SER A 197 -5.30 5.96 -4.41
N SER A 198 -5.34 6.36 -5.69
CA SER A 198 -5.24 5.45 -6.83
C SER A 198 -3.99 4.58 -6.81
N TRP A 199 -2.95 5.01 -6.10
CA TRP A 199 -1.69 4.29 -5.93
C TRP A 199 -1.64 3.38 -4.70
N ASN A 200 -2.67 3.33 -3.84
CA ASN A 200 -2.62 2.66 -2.53
C ASN A 200 -2.01 1.25 -2.56
N LYS A 201 -2.44 0.41 -3.52
CA LYS A 201 -1.90 -0.96 -3.64
C LYS A 201 -0.42 -0.97 -4.05
N VAL A 202 -0.01 -0.08 -4.95
CA VAL A 202 1.38 0.06 -5.39
C VAL A 202 2.25 0.61 -4.25
N ILE A 203 1.76 1.60 -3.50
CA ILE A 203 2.42 2.14 -2.29
C ILE A 203 2.70 1.01 -1.31
N THR A 204 1.69 0.21 -0.97
CA THR A 204 1.85 -0.92 -0.05
C THR A 204 2.87 -1.94 -0.54
N LEU A 205 2.94 -2.21 -1.85
CA LEU A 205 3.91 -3.15 -2.41
C LEU A 205 5.34 -2.60 -2.33
N LEU A 206 5.56 -1.34 -2.71
CA LEU A 206 6.89 -0.72 -2.73
C LEU A 206 7.44 -0.47 -1.32
N GLN A 207 6.60 -0.08 -0.36
CA GLN A 207 7.02 0.14 1.03
C GLN A 207 7.50 -1.13 1.73
N LYS A 208 7.05 -2.32 1.29
CA LYS A 208 7.55 -3.61 1.80
C LYS A 208 9.03 -3.84 1.49
N GLN A 209 9.58 -3.17 0.47
CA GLN A 209 10.93 -3.41 -0.08
C GLN A 209 11.93 -2.29 0.24
N HIS A 210 11.65 -1.45 1.25
CA HIS A 210 12.54 -0.39 1.78
C HIS A 210 12.59 0.95 1.01
N ALA A 211 11.62 1.23 0.13
CA ALA A 211 11.50 2.53 -0.55
C ALA A 211 10.62 3.52 0.23
N GLU A 212 11.05 4.78 0.35
CA GLU A 212 10.13 5.88 0.68
C GLU A 212 9.23 6.12 -0.53
N VAL A 213 7.91 6.13 -0.31
CA VAL A 213 6.93 6.31 -1.38
C VAL A 213 6.05 7.51 -1.06
N ILE A 214 5.99 8.46 -1.99
CA ILE A 214 5.26 9.70 -1.85
C ILE A 214 4.22 9.78 -2.97
N ALA A 215 2.94 9.73 -2.64
CA ALA A 215 1.88 10.09 -3.57
C ALA A 215 1.68 11.61 -3.58
N VAL A 216 1.68 12.19 -4.78
CA VAL A 216 1.36 13.61 -4.99
C VAL A 216 -0.15 13.77 -5.02
N GLN A 217 -0.67 14.87 -4.47
CA GLN A 217 -2.05 15.31 -4.69
C GLN A 217 -2.00 16.50 -5.64
N LEU A 218 -2.40 16.28 -6.88
CA LEU A 218 -2.39 17.32 -7.91
C LEU A 218 -3.57 18.28 -7.71
N PRO A 219 -3.34 19.60 -7.84
CA PRO A 219 -4.43 20.57 -7.91
C PRO A 219 -5.37 20.35 -9.11
N LEU A 220 -4.87 19.82 -10.23
CA LEU A 220 -5.60 19.62 -11.49
C LEU A 220 -6.16 20.92 -12.09
N THR A 221 -5.54 22.06 -11.79
CA THR A 221 -5.95 23.40 -12.24
C THR A 221 -5.16 23.91 -13.45
N SER A 222 -3.89 23.53 -13.55
CA SER A 222 -2.96 23.87 -14.65
C SER A 222 -1.76 22.92 -14.62
N LEU A 223 -1.03 22.79 -15.75
CA LEU A 223 0.23 22.03 -15.76
C LEU A 223 1.24 22.64 -14.80
N LYS A 224 1.31 23.97 -14.75
CA LYS A 224 2.21 24.70 -13.84
C LYS A 224 1.97 24.34 -12.37
N ASP A 225 0.72 24.31 -11.92
CA ASP A 225 0.38 24.03 -10.52
C ASP A 225 0.63 22.57 -10.16
N ASP A 226 0.35 21.66 -11.09
CA ASP A 226 0.59 20.22 -10.95
C ASP A 226 2.10 19.90 -10.88
N VAL A 227 2.90 20.56 -11.71
CA VAL A 227 4.37 20.50 -11.65
C VAL A 227 4.87 21.08 -10.33
N ALA A 228 4.29 22.20 -9.84
CA ALA A 228 4.67 22.77 -8.57
C ALA A 228 4.35 21.84 -7.39
N ALA A 229 3.20 21.14 -7.41
CA ALA A 229 2.85 20.12 -6.43
C ALA A 229 3.82 18.94 -6.46
N THR A 230 4.15 18.47 -7.65
CA THR A 230 5.13 17.39 -7.85
C THR A 230 6.52 17.80 -7.36
N ARG A 231 6.99 19.02 -7.67
CA ARG A 231 8.27 19.55 -7.17
C ARG A 231 8.31 19.65 -5.65
N ARG A 232 7.21 20.01 -4.97
CA ARG A 232 7.12 19.97 -3.50
C ARG A 232 7.27 18.54 -2.95
N ALA A 233 6.68 17.56 -3.63
CA ALA A 233 6.83 16.16 -3.26
C ALA A 233 8.27 15.65 -3.47
N ILE A 234 8.90 16.00 -4.59
CA ILE A 234 10.31 15.71 -4.82
C ILE A 234 11.16 16.40 -3.73
N ALA A 235 10.93 17.68 -3.41
CA ALA A 235 11.67 18.45 -2.39
C ALA A 235 11.72 17.76 -1.01
N ARG A 236 10.65 17.07 -0.60
CA ARG A 236 10.62 16.34 0.67
C ARG A 236 11.13 14.90 0.61
N ALA A 237 11.37 14.37 -0.60
CA ALA A 237 11.88 13.02 -0.79
C ALA A 237 13.33 12.89 -0.31
N GLN A 238 13.67 11.74 0.26
CA GLN A 238 15.01 11.42 0.69
C GLN A 238 15.83 10.88 -0.48
N GLY A 239 16.99 11.48 -0.74
CA GLY A 239 17.94 11.02 -1.76
C GLY A 239 17.45 11.21 -3.20
N ASP A 240 17.83 10.26 -4.05
CA ASP A 240 17.46 10.23 -5.47
C ASP A 240 16.00 9.82 -5.66
N VAL A 241 15.40 10.22 -6.79
CA VAL A 241 13.96 10.04 -7.05
C VAL A 241 13.72 9.24 -8.33
N VAL A 242 12.86 8.23 -8.24
CA VAL A 242 12.12 7.67 -9.38
C VAL A 242 10.77 8.36 -9.43
N LEU A 243 10.47 9.00 -10.56
CA LEU A 243 9.24 9.75 -10.75
C LEU A 243 8.28 8.96 -11.65
N VAL A 244 7.09 8.67 -11.14
CA VAL A 244 6.12 7.78 -11.79
C VAL A 244 4.84 8.56 -12.08
N GLY A 245 4.34 8.51 -13.31
CA GLY A 245 3.18 9.26 -13.75
C GLY A 245 2.15 8.35 -14.40
N HIS A 246 0.89 8.43 -13.95
CA HIS A 246 -0.25 7.77 -14.58
C HIS A 246 -1.04 8.77 -15.43
N SER A 247 -1.43 8.39 -16.66
CA SER A 247 -2.29 9.23 -17.51
C SER A 247 -1.74 10.66 -17.69
N TRP A 248 -2.52 11.69 -17.36
CA TRP A 248 -2.09 13.10 -17.27
C TRP A 248 -0.81 13.31 -16.42
N GLY A 249 -0.62 12.51 -15.38
CA GLY A 249 0.59 12.51 -14.56
C GLY A 249 1.84 12.28 -15.39
N GLY A 250 1.77 11.56 -16.51
CA GLY A 250 2.87 11.45 -17.47
C GLY A 250 3.34 12.80 -18.05
N THR A 251 2.41 13.69 -18.40
CA THR A 251 2.72 15.05 -18.83
C THR A 251 3.37 15.85 -17.70
N VAL A 252 2.85 15.72 -16.48
CA VAL A 252 3.40 16.39 -15.29
C VAL A 252 4.83 15.93 -15.00
N ILE A 253 5.12 14.62 -15.04
CA ILE A 253 6.47 14.11 -14.79
C ILE A 253 7.44 14.46 -15.93
N SER A 254 6.95 14.67 -17.15
CA SER A 254 7.79 15.07 -18.28
C SER A 254 8.36 16.47 -18.07
N GLU A 255 7.67 17.36 -17.34
CA GLU A 255 8.18 18.69 -16.97
C GLU A 255 8.86 18.71 -15.57
N ALA A 256 8.27 18.02 -14.59
CA ALA A 256 8.82 17.97 -13.23
C ALA A 256 10.10 17.12 -13.13
N GLY A 257 10.29 16.16 -14.04
CA GLY A 257 11.44 15.26 -14.11
C GLY A 257 12.78 15.95 -14.41
N ASN A 258 12.75 17.24 -14.77
CA ASN A 258 13.94 18.06 -14.96
C ASN A 258 14.69 18.37 -13.65
N ASP A 259 14.11 18.07 -12.48
CA ASP A 259 14.82 18.14 -11.20
C ASP A 259 16.03 17.20 -11.19
N ALA A 260 17.19 17.69 -10.76
CA ALA A 260 18.46 16.96 -10.78
C ALA A 260 18.45 15.67 -9.90
N ARG A 261 17.56 15.60 -8.91
CA ARG A 261 17.38 14.40 -8.07
C ARG A 261 16.56 13.32 -8.76
N VAL A 262 15.80 13.65 -9.80
CA VAL A 262 15.08 12.64 -10.58
C VAL A 262 16.08 11.89 -11.45
N LYS A 263 16.15 10.57 -11.28
CA LYS A 263 17.09 9.69 -11.98
C LYS A 263 16.43 8.82 -13.05
N SER A 264 15.15 8.50 -12.88
CA SER A 264 14.38 7.74 -13.87
C SER A 264 12.91 8.13 -13.87
N LEU A 265 12.27 7.91 -15.02
CA LEU A 265 10.85 8.20 -15.26
C LEU A 265 10.09 6.90 -15.55
N VAL A 266 8.89 6.76 -14.98
CA VAL A 266 8.00 5.62 -15.26
C VAL A 266 6.63 6.13 -15.68
N TYR A 267 6.24 5.82 -16.91
CA TYR A 267 4.96 6.18 -17.49
C TYR A 267 4.01 4.97 -17.38
N VAL A 268 2.85 5.14 -16.77
CA VAL A 268 1.85 4.08 -16.57
C VAL A 268 0.55 4.46 -17.26
N ALA A 269 0.25 3.86 -18.41
CA ALA A 269 -0.90 4.25 -19.24
C ALA A 269 -1.01 5.78 -19.37
N ALA A 270 0.09 6.42 -19.81
CA ALA A 270 0.33 7.84 -19.57
C ALA A 270 0.71 8.61 -20.83
N PHE A 271 0.39 9.90 -20.86
CA PHE A 271 0.90 10.77 -21.91
C PHE A 271 2.38 11.11 -21.68
N ALA A 272 3.17 11.17 -22.75
CA ALA A 272 4.58 11.54 -22.68
C ALA A 272 4.91 12.59 -23.77
N PRO A 273 4.41 13.84 -23.64
CA PRO A 273 4.65 14.89 -24.63
C PRO A 273 6.13 15.26 -24.73
N ASP A 274 6.52 15.68 -25.93
CA ASP A 274 7.83 16.28 -26.20
C ASP A 274 7.87 17.77 -25.79
N SER A 275 9.07 18.34 -25.76
CA SER A 275 9.31 19.77 -25.59
C SER A 275 8.52 20.58 -26.63
N GLY A 276 7.70 21.53 -26.17
CA GLY A 276 6.81 22.33 -27.00
C GLY A 276 5.52 21.64 -27.43
N GLN A 277 5.26 20.43 -26.94
CA GLN A 277 4.03 19.66 -27.19
C GLN A 277 3.12 19.67 -25.95
N SER A 278 1.81 19.63 -26.18
CA SER A 278 0.78 19.46 -25.16
C SER A 278 0.18 18.05 -25.16
N THR A 279 -0.56 17.69 -24.12
CA THR A 279 -1.33 16.44 -24.08
C THR A 279 -2.39 16.41 -25.18
N ALA A 280 -3.05 17.54 -25.47
CA ALA A 280 -4.05 17.63 -26.52
C ALA A 280 -3.47 17.37 -27.91
N ASP A 281 -2.24 17.83 -28.19
CA ASP A 281 -1.54 17.56 -29.45
C ASP A 281 -1.31 16.05 -29.64
N LEU A 282 -0.88 15.34 -28.59
CA LEU A 282 -0.70 13.88 -28.61
C LEU A 282 -2.04 13.15 -28.79
N ALA A 283 -3.06 13.52 -28.02
CA ALA A 283 -4.37 12.88 -28.09
C ALA A 283 -5.00 13.00 -29.49
N GLY A 284 -4.77 14.12 -30.19
CA GLY A 284 -5.23 14.34 -31.57
C GLY A 284 -4.46 13.56 -32.65
N SER A 285 -3.34 12.92 -32.32
CA SER A 285 -2.51 12.19 -33.29
C SER A 285 -2.99 10.76 -33.60
N PHE A 286 -3.96 10.25 -32.82
CA PHE A 286 -4.57 8.93 -32.99
C PHE A 286 -6.09 9.03 -32.93
N PRO A 287 -6.83 8.00 -33.39
CA PRO A 287 -8.28 7.96 -33.23
C PRO A 287 -8.69 8.11 -31.76
N ALA A 288 -9.70 8.94 -31.52
CA ALA A 288 -10.23 9.19 -30.19
C ALA A 288 -10.68 7.87 -29.52
N PRO A 289 -10.27 7.60 -28.27
CA PRO A 289 -10.64 6.39 -27.57
C PRO A 289 -12.09 6.47 -27.09
N GLN A 290 -12.74 5.32 -26.90
CA GLN A 290 -14.18 5.24 -26.67
C GLN A 290 -14.66 6.00 -25.42
N GLY A 291 -13.84 6.03 -24.37
CA GLY A 291 -14.13 6.74 -23.12
C GLY A 291 -14.10 8.27 -23.22
N SER A 292 -13.58 8.83 -24.32
CA SER A 292 -13.59 10.28 -24.53
C SER A 292 -15.00 10.86 -24.70
N ALA A 293 -15.95 10.07 -25.20
CA ALA A 293 -17.31 10.52 -25.50
C ALA A 293 -18.14 10.80 -24.24
N ASP A 294 -17.83 10.16 -23.12
CA ASP A 294 -18.62 10.23 -21.88
C ASP A 294 -17.99 11.20 -20.85
N ILE A 295 -16.97 11.98 -21.24
CA ILE A 295 -16.36 13.01 -20.38
C ILE A 295 -17.34 14.18 -20.24
N ALA A 296 -17.72 14.49 -19.00
CA ALA A 296 -18.59 15.61 -18.68
C ALA A 296 -17.78 16.87 -18.35
N LYS A 297 -18.38 18.04 -18.58
CA LYS A 297 -17.77 19.36 -18.30
C LYS A 297 -18.68 20.19 -17.41
N THR A 298 -18.10 20.75 -16.34
CA THR A 298 -18.78 21.69 -15.45
C THR A 298 -18.88 23.09 -16.09
N ALA A 299 -19.77 23.94 -15.57
CA ALA A 299 -19.95 25.30 -16.09
C ALA A 299 -18.68 26.16 -16.00
N ASP A 300 -17.88 25.96 -14.96
CA ASP A 300 -16.59 26.61 -14.75
C ASP A 300 -15.43 25.91 -15.48
N GLY A 301 -15.71 24.90 -16.31
CA GLY A 301 -14.76 24.38 -17.28
C GLY A 301 -13.89 23.21 -16.83
N TYR A 302 -14.21 22.57 -15.70
CA TYR A 302 -13.55 21.34 -15.28
C TYR A 302 -14.19 20.12 -15.92
N LEU A 303 -13.37 19.14 -16.25
CA LEU A 303 -13.77 17.84 -16.77
C LEU A 303 -13.86 16.83 -15.64
N TYR A 304 -14.85 15.94 -15.70
CA TYR A 304 -15.00 14.81 -14.79
C TYR A 304 -15.66 13.63 -15.50
N LEU A 305 -15.59 12.45 -14.88
CA LEU A 305 -16.22 11.23 -15.37
C LEU A 305 -17.49 10.92 -14.58
N PRO A 306 -18.67 10.86 -15.21
CA PRO A 306 -19.84 10.26 -14.59
C PRO A 306 -19.55 8.81 -14.16
N THR A 307 -20.18 8.33 -13.08
CA THR A 307 -19.94 6.97 -12.56
C THR A 307 -20.13 5.89 -13.63
N GLY A 308 -21.07 6.06 -14.56
CA GLY A 308 -21.27 5.14 -15.69
C GLY A 308 -20.04 5.06 -16.60
N ALA A 309 -19.41 6.20 -16.91
CA ALA A 309 -18.18 6.28 -17.70
C ALA A 309 -17.01 5.61 -16.97
N VAL A 310 -16.91 5.80 -15.64
CA VAL A 310 -15.90 5.13 -14.83
C VAL A 310 -16.00 3.61 -14.94
N ARG A 311 -17.22 3.06 -14.82
CA ARG A 311 -17.44 1.61 -14.88
C ARG A 311 -17.21 1.02 -16.28
N LYS A 312 -17.52 1.78 -17.32
CA LYS A 312 -17.50 1.31 -18.71
C LYS A 312 -16.13 1.44 -19.36
N ASP A 313 -15.45 2.57 -19.15
CA ASP A 313 -14.28 2.94 -19.95
C ASP A 313 -13.02 3.20 -19.10
N PHE A 314 -13.16 3.78 -17.91
CA PHE A 314 -11.99 4.12 -17.08
C PHE A 314 -11.45 2.92 -16.28
N ALA A 315 -12.34 2.13 -15.66
CA ALA A 315 -11.99 1.04 -14.75
C ALA A 315 -12.87 -0.22 -14.90
N PRO A 316 -13.18 -0.71 -16.12
CA PRO A 316 -14.05 -1.88 -16.30
C PRO A 316 -13.50 -3.20 -15.72
N ASP A 317 -12.20 -3.27 -15.40
CA ASP A 317 -11.51 -4.48 -14.91
C ASP A 317 -11.30 -4.51 -13.39
N VAL A 318 -11.91 -3.59 -12.63
CA VAL A 318 -11.93 -3.61 -11.16
C VAL A 318 -13.33 -3.88 -10.61
N LYS A 319 -13.41 -4.31 -9.34
CA LYS A 319 -14.69 -4.64 -8.70
C LYS A 319 -15.62 -3.41 -8.63
N PRO A 320 -16.95 -3.60 -8.70
CA PRO A 320 -17.93 -2.50 -8.65
C PRO A 320 -17.73 -1.52 -7.49
N ASP A 321 -17.45 -2.01 -6.28
CA ASP A 321 -17.20 -1.14 -5.13
C ASP A 321 -15.96 -0.27 -5.32
N THR A 322 -14.91 -0.82 -5.93
CA THR A 322 -13.70 -0.06 -6.28
C THR A 322 -14.00 0.97 -7.37
N GLN A 323 -14.82 0.64 -8.37
CA GLN A 323 -15.27 1.60 -9.39
C GLN A 323 -16.06 2.76 -8.76
N ASN A 324 -16.93 2.46 -7.78
CA ASN A 324 -17.69 3.48 -7.06
C ASN A 324 -16.76 4.40 -6.24
N THR A 325 -15.76 3.84 -5.56
CA THR A 325 -14.76 4.63 -4.85
C THR A 325 -13.98 5.52 -5.81
N ILE A 326 -13.47 4.98 -6.93
CA ILE A 326 -12.75 5.79 -7.95
C ILE A 326 -13.64 6.94 -8.44
N ALA A 327 -14.90 6.66 -8.74
CA ALA A 327 -15.83 7.70 -9.20
C ALA A 327 -16.08 8.77 -8.12
N ALA A 328 -16.09 8.40 -6.83
CA ALA A 328 -16.35 9.32 -5.72
C ALA A 328 -15.12 10.13 -5.31
N THR A 329 -13.91 9.59 -5.47
CA THR A 329 -12.66 10.26 -5.07
C THR A 329 -11.95 10.98 -6.21
N GLN A 330 -12.47 10.90 -7.45
CA GLN A 330 -11.87 11.57 -8.60
C GLN A 330 -11.74 13.08 -8.37
N GLY A 331 -10.58 13.63 -8.74
CA GLY A 331 -10.42 15.08 -8.90
C GLY A 331 -10.85 15.52 -10.30
N PRO A 332 -11.70 16.56 -10.43
CA PRO A 332 -12.01 17.14 -11.73
C PRO A 332 -10.81 17.97 -12.22
N ILE A 333 -10.52 17.95 -13.53
CA ILE A 333 -9.36 18.65 -14.14
C ILE A 333 -9.79 19.82 -15.02
N LYS A 334 -9.11 20.96 -14.93
CA LYS A 334 -9.39 22.12 -15.78
C LYS A 334 -9.09 21.78 -17.24
N ALA A 335 -10.07 21.90 -18.13
CA ALA A 335 -9.95 21.46 -19.53
C ALA A 335 -8.75 22.12 -20.25
N GLU A 336 -8.49 23.39 -19.96
CA GLU A 336 -7.43 24.19 -20.56
C GLU A 336 -6.02 23.65 -20.23
N ALA A 337 -5.85 22.93 -19.12
CA ALA A 337 -4.56 22.36 -18.72
C ALA A 337 -4.02 21.38 -19.77
N PHE A 338 -4.89 20.66 -20.49
CA PHE A 338 -4.48 19.72 -21.54
C PHE A 338 -3.80 20.40 -22.75
N GLY A 339 -4.04 21.70 -22.95
CA GLY A 339 -3.41 22.50 -24.00
C GLY A 339 -2.12 23.19 -23.57
N GLU A 340 -1.74 23.11 -22.29
CA GLU A 340 -0.46 23.62 -21.81
C GLU A 340 0.69 22.73 -22.29
N LYS A 341 1.81 23.37 -22.65
CA LYS A 341 2.95 22.70 -23.28
C LYS A 341 4.05 22.43 -22.26
N VAL A 342 4.67 21.26 -22.37
CA VAL A 342 5.93 20.96 -21.67
C VAL A 342 7.04 21.83 -22.25
N ALA A 343 7.84 22.46 -21.40
CA ALA A 343 8.92 23.33 -21.84
C ALA A 343 10.16 22.51 -22.23
N HIS A 344 10.55 21.59 -21.35
CA HIS A 344 11.62 20.63 -21.61
C HIS A 344 11.17 19.24 -21.17
N ALA A 345 11.08 18.30 -22.11
CA ALA A 345 10.71 16.94 -21.83
C ALA A 345 11.87 16.17 -21.19
N ALA A 346 11.74 15.90 -19.89
CA ALA A 346 12.76 15.24 -19.08
C ALA A 346 13.19 13.87 -19.61
N TRP A 347 12.35 13.18 -20.39
CA TRP A 347 12.69 11.89 -21.00
C TRP A 347 13.80 11.99 -22.06
N HIS A 348 14.15 13.19 -22.56
CA HIS A 348 15.37 13.38 -23.36
C HIS A 348 16.65 13.11 -22.58
N ASP A 349 16.64 13.37 -21.27
CA ASP A 349 17.82 13.33 -20.41
C ASP A 349 17.80 12.18 -19.40
N LYS A 350 16.66 11.49 -19.26
CA LYS A 350 16.42 10.50 -18.21
C LYS A 350 16.02 9.15 -18.83
N PRO A 351 16.55 8.03 -18.32
CA PRO A 351 16.05 6.72 -18.70
C PRO A 351 14.57 6.59 -18.33
N SER A 352 13.81 6.00 -19.24
CA SER A 352 12.36 5.90 -19.14
C SER A 352 11.87 4.46 -19.20
N TRP A 353 10.79 4.19 -18.48
CA TRP A 353 10.01 2.96 -18.52
C TRP A 353 8.59 3.29 -18.89
N TYR A 354 7.92 2.33 -19.54
CA TYR A 354 6.54 2.49 -19.92
C TYR A 354 5.76 1.21 -19.63
N MET A 355 4.63 1.33 -18.94
CA MET A 355 3.64 0.28 -18.74
C MET A 355 2.43 0.56 -19.62
N VAL A 356 2.27 -0.21 -20.70
CA VAL A 356 1.14 -0.11 -21.62
C VAL A 356 -0.06 -0.90 -21.08
N SER A 357 -1.21 -0.25 -21.04
CA SER A 357 -2.49 -0.87 -20.71
C SER A 357 -3.19 -1.32 -22.00
N ARG A 358 -3.18 -2.64 -22.28
CA ARG A 358 -3.68 -3.17 -23.57
C ARG A 358 -5.17 -2.99 -23.82
N ASN A 359 -5.95 -2.85 -22.75
CA ASN A 359 -7.40 -2.69 -22.82
C ASN A 359 -7.82 -1.27 -22.39
N ASP A 360 -6.91 -0.30 -22.50
CA ASP A 360 -7.21 1.10 -22.20
C ASP A 360 -8.26 1.64 -23.18
N ARG A 361 -9.25 2.34 -22.63
CA ARG A 361 -10.35 2.96 -23.37
C ARG A 361 -10.40 4.47 -23.15
N MET A 362 -9.44 5.03 -22.42
CA MET A 362 -9.25 6.45 -22.13
C MET A 362 -8.04 7.03 -22.87
N ILE A 363 -7.00 6.23 -23.09
CA ILE A 363 -5.90 6.49 -24.02
C ILE A 363 -5.87 5.34 -25.02
N ASN A 364 -5.64 5.64 -26.29
CA ASN A 364 -5.54 4.60 -27.30
C ASN A 364 -4.27 3.74 -27.04
N PRO A 365 -4.35 2.41 -26.87
CA PRO A 365 -3.18 1.58 -26.61
C PRO A 365 -2.07 1.67 -27.68
N ASP A 366 -2.43 1.95 -28.93
CA ASP A 366 -1.44 2.15 -29.99
C ASP A 366 -0.73 3.51 -29.87
N LEU A 367 -1.42 4.53 -29.34
CA LEU A 367 -0.79 5.79 -28.96
C LEU A 367 0.17 5.57 -27.78
N GLU A 368 -0.22 4.79 -26.77
CA GLU A 368 0.69 4.42 -25.67
C GLU A 368 1.96 3.74 -26.17
N ARG A 369 1.83 2.77 -27.07
CA ARG A 369 2.99 2.09 -27.70
C ARG A 369 3.85 3.06 -28.52
N ALA A 370 3.21 3.95 -29.28
CA ALA A 370 3.92 4.96 -30.06
C ALA A 370 4.72 5.92 -29.17
N MET A 371 4.13 6.38 -28.07
CA MET A 371 4.82 7.20 -27.08
C MET A 371 5.97 6.43 -26.42
N ALA A 372 5.74 5.21 -25.94
CA ALA A 372 6.76 4.35 -25.34
C ALA A 372 7.97 4.16 -26.28
N LYS A 373 7.72 3.97 -27.58
CA LYS A 373 8.76 3.87 -28.61
C LYS A 373 9.50 5.21 -28.79
N THR A 374 8.77 6.31 -28.85
CA THR A 374 9.33 7.66 -29.08
C THR A 374 10.27 8.06 -27.96
N ILE A 375 9.90 7.81 -26.71
CA ILE A 375 10.73 8.13 -25.55
C ILE A 375 11.82 7.09 -25.26
N HIS A 376 12.01 6.12 -26.15
CA HIS A 376 12.96 5.00 -26.00
C HIS A 376 12.82 4.24 -24.68
N ALA A 377 11.58 4.06 -24.19
CA ALA A 377 11.34 3.42 -22.92
C ALA A 377 11.61 1.91 -22.92
N LYS A 378 11.98 1.38 -21.75
CA LYS A 378 11.82 -0.05 -21.45
C LYS A 378 10.34 -0.33 -21.24
N THR A 379 9.73 -1.06 -22.17
CA THR A 379 8.27 -1.25 -22.21
C THR A 379 7.85 -2.60 -21.63
N ALA A 380 6.81 -2.58 -20.81
CA ALA A 380 6.02 -3.75 -20.43
C ALA A 380 4.57 -3.52 -20.84
N GLU A 381 3.84 -4.60 -21.16
CA GLU A 381 2.40 -4.53 -21.45
C GLU A 381 1.62 -5.42 -20.50
N VAL A 382 0.41 -4.97 -20.13
CA VAL A 382 -0.50 -5.75 -19.28
C VAL A 382 -1.92 -5.71 -19.85
N ALA A 383 -2.67 -6.82 -19.70
CA ALA A 383 -4.10 -6.81 -19.97
C ALA A 383 -4.84 -6.09 -18.83
N ALA A 384 -4.86 -4.76 -18.89
CA ALA A 384 -5.55 -3.89 -17.94
C ALA A 384 -6.28 -2.77 -18.68
N SER A 385 -7.29 -2.21 -18.03
CA SER A 385 -7.90 -0.94 -18.42
C SER A 385 -6.99 0.26 -18.07
N HIS A 386 -7.54 1.47 -18.09
CA HIS A 386 -6.77 2.70 -17.85
C HIS A 386 -6.11 2.75 -16.46
N VAL A 387 -6.71 2.12 -15.45
CA VAL A 387 -6.22 2.13 -14.06
C VAL A 387 -5.41 0.87 -13.72
N SER A 388 -4.38 0.56 -14.50
CA SER A 388 -3.54 -0.63 -14.31
C SER A 388 -2.81 -0.69 -12.97
N MET A 389 -2.54 0.46 -12.34
CA MET A 389 -2.04 0.54 -10.96
C MET A 389 -3.04 0.05 -9.90
N VAL A 390 -4.34 0.00 -10.23
CA VAL A 390 -5.40 -0.50 -9.35
C VAL A 390 -5.72 -1.98 -9.64
N SER A 391 -5.85 -2.34 -10.92
CA SER A 391 -6.22 -3.71 -11.32
C SER A 391 -5.04 -4.68 -11.32
N GLN A 392 -3.83 -4.19 -11.65
CA GLN A 392 -2.61 -4.99 -11.81
C GLN A 392 -1.42 -4.39 -11.03
N PRO A 393 -1.56 -4.10 -9.73
CA PRO A 393 -0.55 -3.34 -8.96
C PRO A 393 0.81 -4.04 -8.89
N GLN A 394 0.86 -5.38 -8.98
CA GLN A 394 2.11 -6.13 -8.88
C GLN A 394 3.03 -5.91 -10.09
N ILE A 395 2.48 -5.83 -11.31
CA ILE A 395 3.33 -5.60 -12.49
C ILE A 395 3.81 -4.16 -12.53
N VAL A 396 2.95 -3.21 -12.12
CA VAL A 396 3.31 -1.79 -12.00
C VAL A 396 4.42 -1.61 -10.97
N ALA A 397 4.30 -2.19 -9.78
CA ALA A 397 5.35 -2.16 -8.75
C ALA A 397 6.67 -2.74 -9.26
N ARG A 398 6.65 -3.89 -9.95
CA ARG A 398 7.86 -4.48 -10.55
C ARG A 398 8.52 -3.58 -11.59
N THR A 399 7.75 -2.89 -12.43
CA THR A 399 8.31 -1.93 -13.40
C THR A 399 8.97 -0.75 -12.70
N ILE A 400 8.40 -0.27 -11.59
CA ILE A 400 9.01 0.76 -10.76
C ILE A 400 10.30 0.24 -10.11
N GLU A 401 10.31 -0.99 -9.57
CA GLU A 401 11.51 -1.61 -8.99
C GLU A 401 12.65 -1.77 -10.01
N GLN A 402 12.32 -2.07 -11.27
CA GLN A 402 13.31 -2.09 -12.37
C GLN A 402 13.90 -0.71 -12.65
N ALA A 403 13.10 0.35 -12.56
CA ALA A 403 13.54 1.74 -12.72
C ALA A 403 14.36 2.26 -11.52
N ILE A 404 14.12 1.70 -10.32
CA ILE A 404 14.97 1.94 -9.14
C ILE A 404 16.34 1.28 -9.33
N SER A 405 16.36 0.02 -9.76
CA SER A 405 17.58 -0.81 -9.84
C SER A 405 18.55 -0.42 -10.97
N SER A 406 18.17 0.50 -11.84
CA SER A 406 19.00 0.99 -12.96
C SER A 406 19.77 2.27 -12.67
N ASN A 407 19.51 2.88 -11.50
CA ASN A 407 20.20 4.07 -11.00
C ASN A 407 21.27 3.63 -9.99
#